data_AF-A0A818XCN5-F1
#
_entry.id   AF-A0A818XCN5-F1
#
_cell.length_a   1.000
_cell.length_b   1.000
_cell.length_c   1.000
_cell.angle_alpha   90.00
_cell.angle_beta   90.00
_cell.angle_gamma   90.00
#
_symmetry.space_group_name_H-M   'P 1'
#
loop_
_entity.id
_entity.type
_entity.pdbx_description
1 polymer ?
#
loop_
_entity_poly.entity_id
_entity_poly.type
_entity_poly.pdbx_seq_one_letter_code
_entity_poly.pdbx_strand_id
1 'polypeptide(L)'
;MENINNMDFLRGRYQEIPDVRSKVIRIFLSSTFTDTLAERDSLIENVFLKLKDYCRQKYGLEFQYVDMRWGIPNESSNSHSEVQTCLNEIEICKKYSVATNFIVLLSHRYGSRPTPAIIPATLFNILYERIRLNSNDGDDILLSQWYRLDTNRIPAVYILQSTSSILSNINSSNIDEMKQAEKEWKRIDNRIRTCLRRAAVKCLEQGEINQDQYDDFFISITEKEILNGILTASDANQRTLCFLREIDDIHEHLLDSKASKYINVQYSKTGEPIVDNEAETLLNNLKYNRLPSKLQSSNIFSYKVHWTSNGINRHDHSEYLTQFNNDFYHAVKQQIDQCVKSRVLINSNPLEHEVMEHAIQCKTYSTKFHSRSDILNRLKEYILNKNEHRACIVYGDSGCGKTSVLAKTSFEVRIYIYI
;
A
#
# COMPACT_ATOMS: atom_id res chain seq x y z
N MET A 1 -4.06 23.12 2.42
CA MET A 1 -2.61 23.40 2.32
C MET A 1 -2.50 24.90 2.18
N GLU A 2 -1.93 25.54 3.19
CA GLU A 2 -1.74 26.99 3.27
C GLU A 2 -1.00 27.50 2.02
N ASN A 3 -1.31 28.73 1.62
CA ASN A 3 -0.60 29.45 0.57
C ASN A 3 0.89 29.44 0.90
N ILE A 4 1.65 28.53 0.28
CA ILE A 4 3.09 28.52 0.38
C ILE A 4 3.55 29.90 -0.10
N ASN A 5 4.12 30.68 0.80
CA ASN A 5 4.54 32.03 0.48
C ASN A 5 5.80 31.92 -0.39
N ASN A 6 5.65 31.99 -1.72
CA ASN A 6 6.76 31.78 -2.66
C ASN A 6 7.98 32.70 -2.39
N MET A 7 7.77 33.83 -1.70
CA MET A 7 8.84 34.72 -1.24
C MET A 7 9.75 34.08 -0.18
N ASP A 8 9.27 33.10 0.58
CA ASP A 8 10.07 32.41 1.59
C ASP A 8 11.13 31.49 0.95
N PHE A 9 10.84 30.85 -0.19
CA PHE A 9 11.84 30.08 -0.93
C PHE A 9 12.93 30.98 -1.52
N LEU A 10 12.54 32.11 -2.12
CA LEU A 10 13.48 33.10 -2.65
C LEU A 10 14.36 33.70 -1.54
N ARG A 11 13.87 33.70 -0.29
CA ARG A 11 14.62 34.12 0.90
C ARG A 11 15.40 33.00 1.59
N GLY A 12 15.45 31.80 1.01
CA GLY A 12 16.17 30.64 1.54
C GLY A 12 15.51 30.01 2.78
N ARG A 13 14.19 30.18 2.98
CA ARG A 13 13.46 29.53 4.08
C ARG A 13 13.00 28.14 3.63
N TYR A 14 13.75 27.13 4.05
CA TYR A 14 13.58 25.75 3.61
C TYR A 14 12.78 24.86 4.57
N GLN A 15 12.22 25.43 5.64
CA GLN A 15 11.50 24.71 6.70
C GLN A 15 10.16 24.14 6.18
N GLU A 16 9.54 24.79 5.19
CA GLU A 16 8.26 24.40 4.58
C GLU A 16 8.40 23.95 3.11
N ILE A 17 9.56 23.37 2.73
CA ILE A 17 9.71 22.82 1.38
C ILE A 17 8.69 21.67 1.19
N PRO A 18 7.76 21.77 0.21
CA PRO A 18 6.85 20.68 -0.12
C PRO A 18 7.64 19.45 -0.58
N ASP A 19 7.11 18.26 -0.31
CA ASP A 19 7.72 17.03 -0.78
C ASP A 19 7.88 17.00 -2.30
N VAL A 20 8.93 16.31 -2.75
CA VAL A 20 9.40 16.23 -4.14
C VAL A 20 8.24 16.27 -5.14
N ARG A 21 8.27 17.22 -6.07
CA ARG A 21 7.34 17.24 -7.21
C ARG A 21 7.66 16.05 -8.11
N SER A 22 6.97 14.94 -7.85
CA SER A 22 6.91 13.85 -8.80
C SER A 22 6.26 14.32 -10.09
N LYS A 23 6.69 13.77 -11.23
CA LYS A 23 6.03 13.93 -12.53
C LYS A 23 5.25 12.66 -12.92
N VAL A 24 4.88 11.87 -11.92
CA VAL A 24 4.28 10.55 -12.10
C VAL A 24 2.89 10.52 -11.46
N ILE A 25 1.94 9.93 -12.16
CA ILE A 25 0.69 9.42 -11.63
C ILE A 25 0.90 7.92 -11.42
N ARG A 26 0.97 7.50 -10.16
CA ARG A 26 1.18 6.10 -9.78
C ARG A 26 0.00 5.62 -8.97
N ILE A 27 -0.81 4.73 -9.54
CA ILE A 27 -2.06 4.25 -8.93
C ILE A 27 -1.86 2.83 -8.42
N PHE A 28 -2.06 2.61 -7.12
CA PHE A 28 -2.19 1.27 -6.57
C PHE A 28 -3.61 0.75 -6.83
N LEU A 29 -3.72 -0.38 -7.54
CA LEU A 29 -4.99 -1.06 -7.80
C LEU A 29 -5.18 -2.18 -6.78
N SER A 30 -6.03 -1.94 -5.78
CA SER A 30 -6.40 -2.94 -4.77
C SER A 30 -7.61 -3.75 -5.24
N SER A 31 -7.49 -5.07 -5.23
CA SER A 31 -8.61 -5.99 -5.44
C SER A 31 -8.25 -7.38 -4.92
N THR A 32 -9.23 -8.29 -4.88
CA THR A 32 -8.91 -9.71 -4.71
C THR A 32 -8.52 -10.36 -6.04
N PHE A 33 -7.71 -11.43 -5.99
CA PHE A 33 -7.03 -11.98 -7.16
C PHE A 33 -7.98 -12.50 -8.25
N THR A 34 -9.07 -13.14 -7.88
CA THR A 34 -9.82 -14.01 -8.80
C THR A 34 -11.18 -13.46 -9.22
N ASP A 35 -11.83 -12.68 -8.36
CA ASP A 35 -13.21 -12.23 -8.56
C ASP A 35 -13.31 -10.97 -9.43
N THR A 36 -12.19 -10.27 -9.65
CA THR A 36 -12.12 -9.03 -10.45
C THR A 36 -11.21 -9.17 -11.68
N LEU A 37 -10.93 -10.40 -12.11
CA LEU A 37 -10.04 -10.67 -13.25
C LEU A 37 -10.57 -10.04 -14.55
N ALA A 38 -11.87 -10.14 -14.81
CA ALA A 38 -12.47 -9.63 -16.04
C ALA A 38 -12.32 -8.11 -16.16
N GLU A 39 -12.51 -7.38 -15.06
CA GLU A 39 -12.33 -5.94 -14.94
C GLU A 39 -10.87 -5.55 -15.15
N ARG A 40 -9.95 -6.23 -14.48
CA ARG A 40 -8.52 -5.93 -14.53
C ARG A 40 -7.93 -6.15 -15.93
N ASP A 41 -8.27 -7.27 -16.56
CA ASP A 41 -7.87 -7.55 -17.94
C ASP A 41 -8.44 -6.49 -18.89
N SER A 42 -9.71 -6.11 -18.68
CA SER A 42 -10.38 -5.09 -19.49
C SER A 42 -9.75 -3.69 -19.35
N LEU A 43 -9.29 -3.30 -18.15
CA LEU A 43 -8.58 -2.04 -17.93
C LEU A 43 -7.24 -1.99 -18.65
N ILE A 44 -6.49 -3.09 -18.63
CA ILE A 44 -5.20 -3.21 -19.31
C ILE A 44 -5.38 -3.01 -20.82
N GLU A 45 -6.38 -3.67 -21.40
CA GLU A 45 -6.64 -3.63 -22.84
C GLU A 45 -7.22 -2.28 -23.29
N ASN A 46 -8.15 -1.71 -22.52
CA ASN A 46 -9.03 -0.65 -23.03
C ASN A 46 -8.80 0.73 -22.41
N VAL A 47 -8.12 0.82 -21.26
CA VAL A 47 -8.11 2.05 -20.44
C VAL A 47 -6.70 2.56 -20.15
N PHE A 48 -5.77 1.73 -19.66
CA PHE A 48 -4.48 2.21 -19.16
C PHE A 48 -3.60 2.86 -20.24
N LEU A 49 -3.62 2.37 -21.49
CA LEU A 49 -2.93 3.03 -22.59
C LEU A 49 -3.50 4.42 -22.88
N LYS A 50 -4.82 4.56 -22.88
CA LYS A 50 -5.50 5.86 -23.09
C LYS A 50 -5.15 6.86 -21.98
N LEU A 51 -5.15 6.42 -20.72
CA LEU A 51 -4.73 7.25 -19.59
C LEU A 51 -3.26 7.66 -19.71
N LYS A 52 -2.39 6.74 -20.11
CA LYS A 52 -0.96 7.02 -20.32
C LYS A 52 -0.76 8.08 -21.39
N ASP A 53 -1.40 7.93 -22.54
CA ASP A 53 -1.32 8.91 -23.63
C ASP A 53 -1.89 10.26 -23.20
N TYR A 54 -3.03 10.26 -22.51
CA TYR A 54 -3.64 11.47 -22.00
C TYR A 54 -2.74 12.25 -21.04
N CYS A 55 -2.17 11.56 -20.04
CA CYS A 55 -1.29 12.18 -19.03
C CYS A 55 -0.02 12.75 -19.67
N ARG A 56 0.58 11.99 -20.60
CA ARG A 56 1.78 12.40 -21.31
C ARG A 56 1.53 13.59 -22.23
N GLN A 57 0.49 13.53 -23.07
CA GLN A 57 0.22 14.55 -24.08
C GLN A 57 -0.27 15.86 -23.46
N LYS A 58 -1.14 15.79 -22.44
CA LYS A 58 -1.76 16.98 -21.87
C LYS A 58 -0.91 17.65 -20.79
N TYR A 59 -0.21 16.86 -19.98
CA TYR A 59 0.48 17.36 -18.79
C TYR A 59 1.97 17.02 -18.74
N GLY A 60 2.50 16.24 -19.68
CA GLY A 60 3.88 15.76 -19.63
C GLY A 60 4.14 14.83 -18.43
N LEU A 61 3.09 14.19 -17.91
CA LEU A 61 3.17 13.29 -16.76
C LEU A 61 3.30 11.83 -17.21
N GLU A 62 4.09 11.07 -16.48
CA GLU A 62 4.16 9.62 -16.63
C GLU A 62 2.98 8.96 -15.90
N PHE A 63 2.33 7.99 -16.53
CA PHE A 63 1.28 7.18 -15.90
C PHE A 63 1.79 5.77 -15.63
N GLN A 64 1.63 5.32 -14.39
CA GLN A 64 1.96 3.99 -13.93
C GLN A 64 0.80 3.45 -13.10
N TYR A 65 0.48 2.16 -13.28
CA TYR A 65 -0.39 1.44 -12.36
C TYR A 65 0.43 0.34 -11.67
N VAL A 66 0.12 0.10 -10.41
CA VAL A 66 0.73 -0.94 -9.58
C VAL A 66 -0.34 -1.94 -9.25
N ASP A 67 -0.17 -3.14 -9.77
CA ASP A 67 -1.05 -4.27 -9.51
C ASP A 67 -0.20 -5.41 -8.95
N MET A 68 -0.21 -5.53 -7.63
CA MET A 68 0.57 -6.56 -6.92
C MET A 68 0.03 -7.97 -7.14
N ARG A 69 -1.04 -8.17 -7.92
CA ARG A 69 -1.57 -9.50 -8.18
C ARG A 69 -0.95 -10.15 -9.43
N TRP A 70 -0.16 -9.38 -10.21
CA TRP A 70 0.65 -9.89 -11.31
C TRP A 70 2.10 -10.01 -10.85
N GLY A 71 2.68 -11.21 -10.97
CA GLY A 71 4.12 -11.39 -10.78
C GLY A 71 4.60 -11.47 -9.33
N ILE A 72 3.75 -11.77 -8.35
CA ILE A 72 4.23 -12.23 -7.04
C ILE A 72 4.77 -13.68 -7.20
N PRO A 73 6.09 -13.91 -7.09
CA PRO A 73 6.66 -15.25 -7.17
C PRO A 73 6.24 -16.07 -5.94
N ASN A 74 6.15 -17.40 -6.08
CA ASN A 74 5.83 -18.31 -4.96
C ASN A 74 6.74 -18.12 -3.72
N GLU A 75 7.94 -17.56 -3.92
CA GLU A 75 8.92 -17.28 -2.85
C GLU A 75 8.45 -16.24 -1.83
N SER A 76 7.63 -15.25 -2.20
CA SER A 76 7.14 -14.27 -1.21
C SER A 76 6.18 -14.91 -0.21
N SER A 77 5.44 -15.96 -0.64
CA SER A 77 4.53 -16.73 0.20
C SER A 77 5.24 -17.44 1.34
N ASN A 78 6.50 -17.84 1.13
CA ASN A 78 7.33 -18.47 2.14
C ASN A 78 7.77 -17.49 3.23
N SER A 79 7.96 -16.21 2.86
CA SER A 79 8.46 -15.15 3.76
C SER A 79 7.37 -14.38 4.53
N HIS A 80 6.09 -14.66 4.26
CA HIS A 80 4.93 -13.99 4.86
C HIS A 80 4.94 -12.46 4.68
N SER A 81 5.60 -11.96 3.64
CA SER A 81 5.87 -10.53 3.46
C SER A 81 4.86 -9.82 2.58
N GLU A 82 3.85 -10.51 2.03
CA GLU A 82 2.97 -9.98 0.98
C GLU A 82 2.22 -8.75 1.44
N VAL A 83 1.70 -8.77 2.67
CA VAL A 83 1.00 -7.63 3.28
C VAL A 83 1.93 -6.42 3.38
N GLN A 84 3.15 -6.60 3.90
CA GLN A 84 4.09 -5.49 4.06
C GLN A 84 4.51 -4.91 2.70
N THR A 85 4.70 -5.75 1.69
CA THR A 85 5.01 -5.29 0.33
C THR A 85 3.86 -4.46 -0.24
N CYS A 86 2.60 -4.91 -0.12
CA CYS A 86 1.44 -4.12 -0.54
C CYS A 86 1.38 -2.77 0.18
N LEU A 87 1.54 -2.76 1.51
CA LEU A 87 1.48 -1.53 2.30
C LEU A 87 2.60 -0.54 1.93
N ASN A 88 3.82 -1.04 1.68
CA ASN A 88 4.92 -0.20 1.22
C ASN A 88 4.64 0.42 -0.15
N GLU A 89 4.09 -0.35 -1.10
CA GLU A 89 3.73 0.17 -2.42
C GLU A 89 2.60 1.20 -2.36
N ILE A 90 1.63 1.04 -1.45
CA ILE A 90 0.59 2.06 -1.20
C ILE A 90 1.23 3.37 -0.72
N GLU A 91 2.16 3.31 0.23
CA GLU A 91 2.87 4.51 0.71
C GLU A 91 3.69 5.19 -0.39
N ILE A 92 4.34 4.39 -1.26
CA ILE A 92 5.04 4.91 -2.44
C ILE A 92 4.05 5.61 -3.38
N CYS A 93 2.90 5.01 -3.68
CA CYS A 93 1.88 5.63 -4.53
C CYS A 93 1.34 6.92 -3.93
N LYS A 94 1.07 6.97 -2.62
CA LYS A 94 0.63 8.19 -1.94
C LYS A 94 1.67 9.30 -2.00
N LYS A 95 2.93 8.95 -1.76
CA LYS A 95 4.04 9.90 -1.72
C LYS A 95 4.35 10.49 -3.08
N TYR A 96 4.37 9.66 -4.12
CA TYR A 96 4.84 10.07 -5.43
C TYR A 96 3.73 10.35 -6.44
N SER A 97 2.50 9.87 -6.27
CA SER A 97 1.46 10.18 -7.27
C SER A 97 1.02 11.64 -7.16
N VAL A 98 0.93 12.32 -8.30
CA VAL A 98 0.48 13.71 -8.34
C VAL A 98 -1.04 13.89 -8.29
N ALA A 99 -1.79 12.81 -8.49
CA ALA A 99 -3.25 12.81 -8.54
C ALA A 99 -3.79 11.55 -7.86
N THR A 100 -4.71 10.84 -8.50
CA THR A 100 -5.20 9.54 -8.05
C THR A 100 -4.03 8.64 -7.68
N ASN A 101 -4.07 8.04 -6.48
CA ASN A 101 -2.99 7.22 -5.94
C ASN A 101 -3.47 5.82 -5.53
N PHE A 102 -4.77 5.63 -5.32
CA PHE A 102 -5.33 4.37 -4.87
C PHE A 102 -6.72 4.16 -5.46
N ILE A 103 -6.97 2.99 -6.04
CA ILE A 103 -8.29 2.59 -6.52
C ILE A 103 -8.58 1.19 -5.99
N VAL A 104 -9.80 0.97 -5.52
CA VAL A 104 -10.25 -0.36 -5.09
C VAL A 104 -11.32 -0.92 -6.03
N LEU A 105 -11.20 -2.19 -6.39
CA LEU A 105 -12.24 -3.00 -7.01
C LEU A 105 -12.71 -4.05 -5.99
N LEU A 106 -14.00 -4.01 -5.62
CA LEU A 106 -14.61 -4.99 -4.72
C LEU A 106 -15.80 -5.69 -5.37
N SER A 107 -16.00 -6.95 -5.02
CA SER A 107 -17.21 -7.69 -5.38
C SER A 107 -17.75 -8.48 -4.20
N HIS A 108 -17.71 -9.81 -4.26
CA HIS A 108 -18.26 -10.74 -3.27
C HIS A 108 -17.18 -11.55 -2.53
N ARG A 109 -15.92 -11.45 -2.97
CA ARG A 109 -14.79 -12.07 -2.28
C ARG A 109 -14.17 -11.06 -1.34
N TYR A 110 -14.10 -11.41 -0.06
CA TYR A 110 -13.42 -10.61 0.96
C TYR A 110 -11.89 -10.78 0.91
N GLY A 111 -11.43 -11.95 0.46
CA GLY A 111 -10.02 -12.26 0.27
C GLY A 111 -9.40 -13.05 1.43
N SER A 112 -8.07 -13.16 1.41
CA SER A 112 -7.31 -13.93 2.41
C SER A 112 -7.15 -13.15 3.71
N ARG A 113 -7.26 -13.87 4.84
CA ARG A 113 -7.03 -13.38 6.20
C ARG A 113 -5.83 -14.13 6.78
N PRO A 114 -4.60 -13.80 6.37
CA PRO A 114 -3.42 -14.55 6.76
C PRO A 114 -3.10 -14.36 8.24
N THR A 115 -2.34 -15.30 8.78
CA THR A 115 -1.72 -15.15 10.09
C THR A 115 -0.79 -13.93 10.09
N PRO A 116 -0.86 -13.02 11.08
CA PRO A 116 -0.03 -11.82 11.10
C PRO A 116 1.46 -12.17 11.14
N ALA A 117 2.21 -11.70 10.13
CA ALA A 117 3.64 -11.96 10.06
C ALA A 117 4.44 -11.21 11.14
N ILE A 118 3.91 -10.08 11.62
CA ILE A 118 4.56 -9.22 12.60
C ILE A 118 3.52 -8.87 13.67
N ILE A 119 3.85 -9.09 14.95
CA ILE A 119 3.00 -8.73 16.08
C ILE A 119 3.83 -7.89 17.06
N PRO A 120 3.38 -6.69 17.50
CA PRO A 120 4.07 -5.92 18.53
C PRO A 120 4.36 -6.78 19.77
N ALA A 121 5.56 -6.65 20.36
CA ALA A 121 5.97 -7.55 21.45
C ALA A 121 5.04 -7.47 22.67
N THR A 122 4.52 -6.28 22.97
CA THR A 122 3.52 -6.08 24.03
C THR A 122 2.24 -6.87 23.77
N LEU A 123 1.71 -6.80 22.54
CA LEU A 123 0.52 -7.52 22.12
C LEU A 123 0.76 -9.04 22.09
N PHE A 124 1.89 -9.48 21.55
CA PHE A 124 2.23 -10.90 21.48
C PHE A 124 2.29 -11.52 22.88
N ASN A 125 2.90 -10.85 23.85
CA ASN A 125 3.01 -11.36 25.21
C ASN A 125 1.65 -11.52 25.90
N ILE A 126 0.73 -10.56 25.71
CA ILE A 126 -0.65 -10.65 26.23
C ILE A 126 -1.36 -11.89 25.65
N LEU A 127 -1.30 -12.04 24.32
CA LEU A 127 -1.91 -13.18 23.63
C LEU A 127 -1.26 -14.51 24.02
N TYR A 128 0.06 -14.53 24.18
CA TYR A 128 0.82 -15.71 24.54
C TYR A 128 0.44 -16.22 25.93
N GLU A 129 0.41 -15.34 26.94
CA GLU A 129 -0.02 -15.71 28.30
C GLU A 129 -1.47 -16.21 28.31
N ARG A 130 -2.35 -15.57 27.52
CA ARG A 130 -3.73 -16.05 27.34
C ARG A 130 -3.78 -17.47 26.78
N ILE A 131 -2.95 -17.77 25.78
CA ILE A 131 -2.91 -19.07 25.13
C ILE A 131 -2.35 -20.10 26.10
N ARG A 132 -1.23 -19.81 26.76
CA ARG A 132 -0.57 -20.67 27.74
C ARG A 132 -1.50 -21.08 28.89
N LEU A 133 -2.25 -20.12 29.46
CA LEU A 133 -3.19 -20.39 30.56
C LEU A 133 -4.40 -21.25 30.14
N ASN A 134 -4.69 -21.34 28.84
CA ASN A 134 -5.83 -22.08 28.30
C ASN A 134 -5.42 -23.30 27.45
N SER A 135 -4.13 -23.66 27.36
CA SER A 135 -3.69 -24.70 26.40
C SER A 135 -3.52 -26.07 27.06
N ASN A 136 -4.37 -27.01 26.66
CA ASN A 136 -4.16 -28.45 26.86
C ASN A 136 -3.44 -29.11 25.67
N ASP A 137 -3.21 -28.38 24.58
CA ASP A 137 -2.81 -28.95 23.28
C ASP A 137 -1.39 -28.56 22.83
N GLY A 138 -0.68 -27.68 23.56
CA GLY A 138 0.68 -27.22 23.21
C GLY A 138 0.72 -26.12 22.13
N ASP A 139 -0.31 -25.29 22.05
CA ASP A 139 -0.37 -24.16 21.10
C ASP A 139 0.66 -23.06 21.44
N ASP A 140 1.00 -22.89 22.71
CA ASP A 140 2.04 -21.98 23.21
C ASP A 140 3.43 -22.41 22.75
N ILE A 141 3.72 -23.72 22.78
CA ILE A 141 4.97 -24.29 22.24
C ILE A 141 5.04 -24.03 20.73
N LEU A 142 3.95 -24.25 20.01
CA LEU A 142 3.87 -23.99 18.58
C LEU A 142 4.16 -22.52 18.25
N LEU A 143 3.55 -21.59 18.98
CA LEU A 143 3.82 -20.15 18.81
C LEU A 143 5.27 -19.80 19.10
N SER A 144 5.86 -20.36 20.16
CA SER A 144 7.27 -20.12 20.52
C SER A 144 8.24 -20.65 19.46
N GLN A 145 7.86 -21.72 18.74
CA GLN A 145 8.66 -22.28 17.65
C GLN A 145 8.60 -21.39 16.40
N TRP A 146 7.43 -20.83 16.10
CA TRP A 146 7.17 -20.12 14.84
C TRP A 146 7.34 -18.61 14.90
N TYR A 147 7.30 -17.98 16.08
CA TYR A 147 7.54 -16.55 16.24
C TYR A 147 8.84 -16.29 16.99
N ARG A 148 9.67 -15.38 16.47
CA ARG A 148 10.89 -14.92 17.14
C ARG A 148 10.84 -13.42 17.44
N LEU A 149 11.32 -13.06 18.62
CA LEU A 149 11.48 -11.68 19.04
C LEU A 149 12.59 -11.00 18.22
N ASP A 150 12.26 -9.87 17.61
CA ASP A 150 13.19 -8.94 16.97
C ASP A 150 13.24 -7.64 17.78
N THR A 151 14.35 -7.46 18.51
CA THR A 151 14.63 -6.26 19.30
C THR A 151 15.32 -5.15 18.50
N ASN A 152 15.64 -5.38 17.22
CA ASN A 152 16.23 -4.35 16.37
C ASN A 152 15.19 -3.35 15.86
N ARG A 153 13.90 -3.71 15.93
CA ARG A 153 12.80 -2.77 15.70
C ARG A 153 12.44 -2.05 16.99
N ILE A 154 12.11 -0.78 16.88
CA ILE A 154 11.68 0.07 18.00
C ILE A 154 10.28 0.61 17.65
N PRO A 155 9.21 0.17 18.34
CA PRO A 155 9.19 -0.84 19.42
C PRO A 155 9.48 -2.27 18.92
N ALA A 156 9.89 -3.16 19.83
CA ALA A 156 10.22 -4.56 19.52
C ALA A 156 8.98 -5.33 19.06
N VAL A 157 9.19 -6.35 18.22
CA VAL A 157 8.12 -7.15 17.61
C VAL A 157 8.46 -8.64 17.60
N TYR A 158 7.45 -9.50 17.53
CA TYR A 158 7.61 -10.91 17.17
C TYR A 158 7.35 -11.10 15.67
N ILE A 159 8.21 -11.86 15.00
CA ILE A 159 8.16 -12.13 13.57
C ILE A 159 7.90 -13.62 13.32
N LEU A 160 6.87 -13.92 12.53
CA LEU A 160 6.59 -15.25 12.02
C LEU A 160 7.74 -15.70 11.11
N GLN A 161 8.36 -16.82 11.46
CA GLN A 161 9.51 -17.35 10.73
C GLN A 161 9.11 -17.88 9.36
N SER A 162 10.02 -17.76 8.38
CA SER A 162 9.84 -18.31 7.03
C SER A 162 9.51 -19.80 7.10
N THR A 163 8.56 -20.25 6.30
CA THR A 163 8.18 -21.67 6.21
C THR A 163 9.38 -22.57 5.98
N SER A 164 10.30 -22.18 5.09
CA SER A 164 11.51 -22.92 4.76
C SER A 164 12.54 -23.02 5.88
N SER A 165 12.46 -22.15 6.89
CA SER A 165 13.38 -22.18 8.04
C SER A 165 13.06 -23.31 9.03
N ILE A 166 11.83 -23.81 9.00
CA ILE A 166 11.33 -24.87 9.89
C ILE A 166 10.98 -26.13 9.08
N LEU A 167 10.32 -25.95 7.93
CA LEU A 167 9.95 -27.01 6.99
C LEU A 167 10.90 -26.99 5.79
N SER A 168 12.08 -27.63 5.93
CA SER A 168 13.13 -27.65 4.90
C SER A 168 12.64 -28.17 3.54
N ASN A 169 11.69 -29.10 3.55
CA ASN A 169 11.19 -29.76 2.35
C ASN A 169 10.23 -28.89 1.51
N ILE A 170 9.83 -27.70 1.99
CA ILE A 170 8.93 -26.82 1.25
C ILE A 170 9.56 -26.27 -0.03
N ASN A 171 10.89 -26.27 -0.11
CA ASN A 171 11.65 -25.93 -1.32
C ASN A 171 12.32 -27.17 -1.94
N SER A 172 11.85 -28.39 -1.63
CA SER A 172 12.41 -29.60 -2.21
C SER A 172 12.18 -29.63 -3.72
N SER A 173 13.19 -30.08 -4.47
CA SER A 173 13.02 -30.40 -5.90
C SER A 173 12.10 -31.61 -6.12
N ASN A 174 11.86 -32.40 -5.08
CA ASN A 174 10.90 -33.50 -5.10
C ASN A 174 9.48 -32.95 -4.87
N ILE A 175 8.62 -33.10 -5.88
CA ILE A 175 7.25 -32.57 -5.89
C ILE A 175 6.40 -33.15 -4.75
N ASP A 176 6.58 -34.42 -4.39
CA ASP A 176 5.75 -35.07 -3.38
C ASP A 176 6.13 -34.60 -1.96
N GLU A 177 7.43 -34.45 -1.69
CA GLU A 177 7.93 -33.87 -0.44
C GLU A 177 7.49 -32.41 -0.28
N MET A 178 7.56 -31.64 -1.36
CA MET A 178 7.10 -30.25 -1.40
C MET A 178 5.61 -30.15 -1.08
N LYS A 179 4.76 -30.96 -1.74
CA LYS A 179 3.32 -31.00 -1.49
C LYS A 179 2.98 -31.45 -0.07
N GLN A 180 3.74 -32.40 0.48
CA GLN A 180 3.57 -32.83 1.86
C GLN A 180 3.91 -31.71 2.85
N ALA A 181 5.01 -31.00 2.63
CA ALA A 181 5.40 -29.84 3.43
C ALA A 181 4.39 -28.69 3.32
N GLU A 182 3.84 -28.41 2.14
CA GLU A 182 2.76 -27.42 1.97
C GLU A 182 1.50 -27.80 2.75
N LYS A 183 1.12 -29.09 2.76
CA LYS A 183 -0.03 -29.58 3.52
C LYS A 183 0.20 -29.47 5.02
N GLU A 184 1.42 -29.77 5.47
CA GLU A 184 1.82 -29.60 6.86
C GLU A 184 1.80 -28.11 7.27
N TRP A 185 2.36 -27.22 6.45
CA TRP A 185 2.30 -25.78 6.67
C TRP A 185 0.86 -25.30 6.79
N LYS A 186 -0.03 -25.67 5.87
CA LYS A 186 -1.46 -25.30 5.94
C LYS A 186 -2.10 -25.74 7.26
N ARG A 187 -1.74 -26.90 7.79
CA ARG A 187 -2.23 -27.39 9.10
C ARG A 187 -1.69 -26.55 10.25
N ILE A 188 -0.39 -26.23 10.23
CA ILE A 188 0.29 -25.41 11.25
C ILE A 188 -0.26 -23.98 11.24
N ASP A 189 -0.30 -23.34 10.08
CA ASP A 189 -0.81 -21.98 9.89
C ASP A 189 -2.25 -21.86 10.37
N ASN A 190 -3.13 -22.81 10.02
CA ASN A 190 -4.50 -22.80 10.51
C ASN A 190 -4.58 -22.91 12.05
N ARG A 191 -3.69 -23.70 12.65
CA ARG A 191 -3.63 -23.88 14.11
C ARG A 191 -3.14 -22.61 14.81
N ILE A 192 -2.07 -21.99 14.32
CA ILE A 192 -1.56 -20.70 14.80
C ILE A 192 -2.63 -19.61 14.67
N ARG A 193 -3.26 -19.51 13.49
CA ARG A 193 -4.32 -18.52 13.25
C ARG A 193 -5.49 -18.69 14.20
N THR A 194 -5.94 -19.93 14.41
CA THR A 194 -7.07 -20.25 15.29
C THR A 194 -6.75 -19.92 16.74
N CYS A 195 -5.56 -20.26 17.24
CA CYS A 195 -5.21 -19.99 18.63
C CYS A 195 -5.05 -18.48 18.89
N LEU A 196 -4.41 -17.74 17.97
CA LEU A 196 -4.28 -16.28 18.05
C LEU A 196 -5.65 -15.58 18.03
N ARG A 197 -6.54 -15.96 17.10
CA ARG A 197 -7.89 -15.37 17.03
C ARG A 197 -8.72 -15.64 18.28
N ARG A 198 -8.67 -16.87 18.79
CA ARG A 198 -9.35 -17.24 20.06
C ARG A 198 -8.82 -16.41 21.23
N ALA A 199 -7.51 -16.18 21.29
CA ALA A 199 -6.90 -15.35 22.31
C ALA A 199 -7.32 -13.87 22.16
N ALA A 200 -7.29 -13.34 20.94
CA ALA A 200 -7.67 -11.96 20.64
C ALA A 200 -9.13 -11.66 21.03
N VAL A 201 -10.08 -12.56 20.75
CA VAL A 201 -11.49 -12.42 21.19
C VAL A 201 -11.56 -12.25 22.71
N LYS A 202 -10.95 -13.16 23.47
CA LYS A 202 -10.95 -13.10 24.94
C LYS A 202 -10.27 -11.84 25.48
N CYS A 203 -9.17 -11.41 24.85
CA CYS A 203 -8.45 -10.21 25.28
C CYS A 203 -9.26 -8.94 24.99
N LEU A 204 -10.00 -8.88 23.87
CA LEU A 204 -10.88 -7.77 23.54
C LEU A 204 -12.06 -7.69 24.52
N GLU A 205 -12.71 -8.82 24.81
CA GLU A 205 -13.81 -8.92 25.79
C GLU A 205 -13.40 -8.43 27.19
N GLN A 206 -12.12 -8.60 27.54
CA GLN A 206 -11.57 -8.18 28.84
C GLN A 206 -10.95 -6.78 28.82
N GLY A 207 -10.97 -6.09 27.67
CA GLY A 207 -10.39 -4.75 27.53
C GLY A 207 -8.86 -4.70 27.58
N GLU A 208 -8.18 -5.84 27.40
CA GLU A 208 -6.71 -5.92 27.38
C GLU A 208 -6.11 -5.47 26.05
N ILE A 209 -6.89 -5.53 24.98
CA ILE A 209 -6.55 -5.03 23.65
C ILE A 209 -7.68 -4.16 23.11
N ASN A 210 -7.36 -3.27 22.17
CA ASN A 210 -8.35 -2.43 21.49
C ASN A 210 -8.81 -3.04 20.15
N GLN A 211 -9.77 -2.37 19.50
CA GLN A 211 -10.33 -2.83 18.22
C GLN A 211 -9.28 -2.88 17.10
N ASP A 212 -8.36 -1.90 17.02
CA ASP A 212 -7.32 -1.87 15.98
C ASP A 212 -6.36 -3.06 16.12
N GLN A 213 -6.00 -3.42 17.36
CA GLN A 213 -5.18 -4.59 17.66
C GLN A 213 -5.91 -5.89 17.37
N TYR A 214 -7.23 -5.94 17.62
CA TYR A 214 -8.07 -7.09 17.29
C TYR A 214 -8.17 -7.28 15.77
N ASP A 215 -8.47 -6.22 15.02
CA ASP A 215 -8.73 -6.27 13.59
C ASP A 215 -7.58 -6.92 12.80
N ASP A 216 -6.33 -6.74 13.23
CA ASP A 216 -5.15 -7.27 12.54
C ASP A 216 -5.16 -8.81 12.35
N PHE A 217 -5.90 -9.54 13.20
CA PHE A 217 -6.10 -11.00 13.14
C PHE A 217 -7.34 -11.43 12.32
N PHE A 218 -8.24 -10.49 12.03
CA PHE A 218 -9.57 -10.77 11.48
C PHE A 218 -9.78 -10.25 10.07
N ILE A 219 -9.20 -9.11 9.73
CA ILE A 219 -9.46 -8.47 8.45
C ILE A 219 -8.62 -9.04 7.30
N SER A 220 -9.12 -8.91 6.08
CA SER A 220 -8.42 -9.39 4.89
C SER A 220 -7.26 -8.48 4.48
N ILE A 221 -6.36 -9.00 3.65
CA ILE A 221 -5.29 -8.19 3.03
C ILE A 221 -5.91 -7.00 2.27
N THR A 222 -6.98 -7.23 1.52
CA THR A 222 -7.68 -6.17 0.77
C THR A 222 -8.26 -5.10 1.71
N GLU A 223 -8.81 -5.48 2.87
CA GLU A 223 -9.24 -4.49 3.86
C GLU A 223 -8.05 -3.73 4.48
N LYS A 224 -6.92 -4.38 4.75
CA LYS A 224 -5.67 -3.70 5.17
C LYS A 224 -5.20 -2.69 4.12
N GLU A 225 -5.27 -3.05 2.84
CA GLU A 225 -4.96 -2.15 1.72
C GLU A 225 -5.93 -0.95 1.70
N ILE A 226 -7.24 -1.15 1.87
CA ILE A 226 -8.24 -0.07 1.89
C ILE A 226 -8.12 0.82 3.13
N LEU A 227 -7.82 0.24 4.30
CA LEU A 227 -7.55 0.98 5.52
C LEU A 227 -6.44 2.00 5.31
N ASN A 228 -5.32 1.53 4.73
CA ASN A 228 -4.18 2.37 4.46
C ASN A 228 -4.42 3.29 3.25
N GLY A 229 -5.04 2.81 2.18
CA GLY A 229 -5.25 3.58 0.95
C GLY A 229 -6.32 4.67 1.04
N ILE A 230 -7.46 4.37 1.68
CA ILE A 230 -8.67 5.20 1.66
C ILE A 230 -9.05 5.68 3.06
N LEU A 231 -9.23 4.76 4.02
CA LEU A 231 -9.93 5.09 5.27
C LEU A 231 -9.12 6.02 6.18
N THR A 232 -7.79 5.85 6.20
CA THR A 232 -6.87 6.73 6.95
C THR A 232 -6.44 7.99 6.18
N ALA A 233 -6.70 8.06 4.86
CA ALA A 233 -6.26 9.17 4.04
C ALA A 233 -7.07 10.45 4.32
N SER A 234 -6.39 11.58 4.56
CA SER A 234 -7.06 12.88 4.76
C SER A 234 -7.61 13.46 3.46
N ASP A 235 -7.05 13.09 2.32
CA ASP A 235 -7.39 13.55 0.96
C ASP A 235 -8.04 12.45 0.10
N ALA A 236 -8.74 11.51 0.75
CA ALA A 236 -9.35 10.34 0.11
C ALA A 236 -10.24 10.73 -1.09
N ASN A 237 -11.07 11.78 -0.94
CA ASN A 237 -12.00 12.20 -1.99
C ASN A 237 -11.32 12.85 -3.20
N GLN A 238 -10.09 13.32 -3.05
CA GLN A 238 -9.33 13.95 -4.12
C GLN A 238 -8.49 12.94 -4.91
N ARG A 239 -8.12 11.82 -4.29
CA ARG A 239 -7.08 10.92 -4.82
C ARG A 239 -7.45 9.45 -4.86
N THR A 240 -8.66 9.08 -4.44
CA THR A 240 -9.07 7.67 -4.42
C THR A 240 -10.43 7.45 -5.06
N LEU A 241 -10.64 6.24 -5.57
CA LEU A 241 -11.88 5.81 -6.20
C LEU A 241 -12.23 4.38 -5.76
N CYS A 242 -13.52 4.07 -5.74
CA CYS A 242 -14.05 2.77 -5.39
C CYS A 242 -15.01 2.27 -6.47
N PHE A 243 -14.80 1.06 -6.96
CA PHE A 243 -15.68 0.38 -7.91
C PHE A 243 -16.19 -0.92 -7.28
N LEU A 244 -17.51 -1.08 -7.25
CA LEU A 244 -18.22 -2.17 -6.60
C LEU A 244 -19.02 -2.95 -7.66
N ARG A 245 -18.81 -4.26 -7.74
CA ARG A 245 -19.63 -5.16 -8.57
C ARG A 245 -20.44 -6.12 -7.70
N GLU A 246 -21.76 -6.05 -7.81
CA GLU A 246 -22.67 -7.03 -7.22
C GLU A 246 -23.00 -8.15 -8.20
N ILE A 247 -22.85 -9.39 -7.77
CA ILE A 247 -23.48 -10.56 -8.39
C ILE A 247 -24.71 -10.84 -7.55
N ASP A 248 -25.91 -10.64 -8.09
CA ASP A 248 -27.13 -10.70 -7.28
C ASP A 248 -27.66 -12.10 -7.02
N ASP A 249 -27.20 -13.08 -7.77
CA ASP A 249 -27.57 -14.49 -7.67
C ASP A 249 -26.40 -15.39 -7.23
N ILE A 250 -25.27 -14.85 -6.73
CA ILE A 250 -24.08 -15.66 -6.40
C ILE A 250 -24.35 -16.78 -5.39
N HIS A 251 -25.24 -16.55 -4.41
CA HIS A 251 -25.64 -17.56 -3.42
C HIS A 251 -26.44 -18.71 -4.02
N GLU A 252 -27.05 -18.52 -5.19
CA GLU A 252 -27.78 -19.56 -5.92
C GLU A 252 -26.82 -20.49 -6.70
N HIS A 253 -25.59 -20.03 -6.97
CA HIS A 253 -24.62 -20.74 -7.81
C HIS A 253 -23.44 -21.32 -7.02
N LEU A 254 -23.55 -21.48 -5.69
CA LEU A 254 -22.45 -21.98 -4.84
C LEU A 254 -21.92 -23.35 -5.26
N LEU A 255 -22.75 -24.19 -5.89
CA LEU A 255 -22.36 -25.52 -6.39
C LEU A 255 -21.54 -25.45 -7.68
N ASP A 256 -21.50 -24.32 -8.38
CA ASP A 256 -20.60 -24.13 -9.51
C ASP A 256 -19.15 -24.13 -9.03
N SER A 257 -18.33 -24.97 -9.65
CA SER A 257 -16.88 -25.05 -9.40
C SER A 257 -16.15 -23.70 -9.41
N LYS A 258 -16.67 -22.72 -10.16
CA LYS A 258 -16.11 -21.36 -10.28
C LYS A 258 -16.59 -20.41 -9.19
N ALA A 259 -17.69 -20.68 -8.48
CA ALA A 259 -18.26 -19.76 -7.48
C ALA A 259 -17.28 -19.47 -6.33
N SER A 260 -16.50 -20.46 -5.89
CA SER A 260 -15.43 -20.29 -4.89
C SER A 260 -14.33 -19.28 -5.29
N LYS A 261 -14.27 -18.87 -6.56
CA LYS A 261 -13.41 -17.78 -7.05
C LYS A 261 -13.99 -16.40 -6.73
N TYR A 262 -15.30 -16.28 -6.52
CA TYR A 262 -16.03 -15.03 -6.39
C TYR A 262 -16.64 -14.78 -5.02
N ILE A 263 -16.75 -15.80 -4.17
CA ILE A 263 -17.24 -15.69 -2.80
C ILE A 263 -16.38 -16.54 -1.86
N ASN A 264 -16.18 -16.08 -0.62
CA ASN A 264 -15.46 -16.84 0.40
C ASN A 264 -16.34 -18.00 0.88
N VAL A 265 -15.90 -19.24 0.61
CA VAL A 265 -16.57 -20.47 1.07
C VAL A 265 -15.64 -21.34 1.90
N GLN A 266 -16.23 -22.02 2.86
CA GLN A 266 -15.66 -23.15 3.58
C GLN A 266 -16.32 -24.43 3.05
N TYR A 267 -15.70 -25.59 3.28
CA TYR A 267 -16.25 -26.87 2.83
C TYR A 267 -16.67 -27.70 4.03
N SER A 268 -17.88 -28.25 3.97
CA SER A 268 -18.39 -29.18 4.96
C SER A 268 -17.60 -30.50 4.94
N LYS A 269 -17.85 -31.38 5.92
CA LYS A 269 -17.29 -32.74 5.91
C LYS A 269 -17.74 -33.56 4.70
N THR A 270 -18.89 -33.22 4.10
CA THR A 270 -19.43 -33.85 2.89
C THR A 270 -18.92 -33.21 1.60
N GLY A 271 -18.09 -32.15 1.69
CA GLY A 271 -17.53 -31.45 0.54
C GLY A 271 -18.46 -30.38 -0.05
N GLU A 272 -19.57 -30.08 0.61
CA GLU A 272 -20.49 -29.02 0.17
C GLU A 272 -19.96 -27.64 0.55
N PRO A 273 -20.05 -26.64 -0.35
CA PRO A 273 -19.62 -25.28 -0.07
C PRO A 273 -20.60 -24.58 0.87
N ILE A 274 -20.06 -23.94 1.92
CA ILE A 274 -20.79 -23.14 2.91
C ILE A 274 -20.19 -21.74 2.89
N VAL A 275 -21.01 -20.70 2.80
CA VAL A 275 -20.54 -19.31 2.83
C VAL A 275 -19.83 -18.99 4.15
N ASP A 276 -18.69 -18.32 4.06
CA ASP A 276 -17.99 -17.77 5.21
C ASP A 276 -18.69 -16.49 5.70
N ASN A 277 -19.72 -16.66 6.53
CA ASN A 277 -20.57 -15.57 7.01
C ASN A 277 -19.79 -14.43 7.71
N GLU A 278 -18.68 -14.75 8.37
CA GLU A 278 -17.83 -13.73 9.01
C GLU A 278 -17.13 -12.87 7.95
N ALA A 279 -16.58 -13.49 6.90
CA ALA A 279 -15.97 -12.77 5.78
C ALA A 279 -17.00 -11.91 5.04
N GLU A 280 -18.21 -12.44 4.80
CA GLU A 280 -19.30 -11.70 4.17
C GLU A 280 -19.76 -10.51 5.02
N THR A 281 -19.90 -10.70 6.33
CA THR A 281 -20.27 -9.62 7.26
C THR A 281 -19.24 -8.49 7.25
N LEU A 282 -17.94 -8.82 7.30
CA LEU A 282 -16.86 -7.83 7.24
C LEU A 282 -16.84 -7.11 5.89
N LEU A 283 -16.99 -7.83 4.78
CA LEU A 283 -17.03 -7.24 3.44
C LEU A 283 -18.24 -6.30 3.27
N ASN A 284 -19.42 -6.69 3.75
CA ASN A 284 -20.63 -5.87 3.67
C ASN A 284 -20.48 -4.59 4.52
N ASN A 285 -19.89 -4.71 5.72
CA ASN A 285 -19.56 -3.53 6.53
C ASN A 285 -18.61 -2.59 5.79
N LEU A 286 -17.58 -3.15 5.14
CA LEU A 286 -16.62 -2.38 4.35
C LEU A 286 -17.29 -1.65 3.16
N LYS A 287 -18.11 -2.37 2.38
CA LYS A 287 -18.79 -1.84 1.17
C LYS A 287 -19.86 -0.81 1.47
N TYR A 288 -20.69 -1.05 2.47
CA TYR A 288 -21.92 -0.27 2.67
C TYR A 288 -21.87 0.70 3.85
N ASN A 289 -20.89 0.56 4.75
CA ASN A 289 -20.74 1.50 5.87
C ASN A 289 -19.40 2.24 5.80
N ARG A 290 -18.27 1.53 5.83
CA ARG A 290 -16.94 2.16 5.99
C ARG A 290 -16.57 3.01 4.77
N LEU A 291 -16.66 2.47 3.56
CA LEU A 291 -16.33 3.22 2.34
C LEU A 291 -17.26 4.41 2.11
N PRO A 292 -18.60 4.29 2.18
CA PRO A 292 -19.51 5.43 2.07
C PRO A 292 -19.37 6.48 3.18
N SER A 293 -18.90 6.10 4.38
CA SER A 293 -18.62 7.07 5.45
C SER A 293 -17.39 7.96 5.16
N LYS A 294 -16.49 7.50 4.28
CA LYS A 294 -15.24 8.20 3.95
C LYS A 294 -15.28 8.88 2.58
N LEU A 295 -15.88 8.22 1.59
CA LEU A 295 -15.93 8.67 0.21
C LEU A 295 -17.27 9.30 -0.14
N GLN A 296 -17.22 10.37 -0.93
CA GLN A 296 -18.37 10.96 -1.59
C GLN A 296 -18.95 9.96 -2.60
N SER A 297 -20.27 10.01 -2.80
CA SER A 297 -20.95 9.16 -3.76
C SER A 297 -20.40 9.25 -5.19
N SER A 298 -19.86 10.42 -5.59
CA SER A 298 -19.21 10.60 -6.90
C SER A 298 -17.90 9.82 -7.07
N ASN A 299 -17.33 9.29 -5.99
CA ASN A 299 -16.12 8.46 -6.00
C ASN A 299 -16.43 6.97 -5.80
N ILE A 300 -17.71 6.58 -5.70
CA ILE A 300 -18.16 5.20 -5.54
C ILE A 300 -19.03 4.83 -6.75
N PHE A 301 -18.54 3.88 -7.54
CA PHE A 301 -19.22 3.37 -8.72
C PHE A 301 -19.74 1.98 -8.41
N SER A 302 -21.01 1.70 -8.69
CA SER A 302 -21.65 0.42 -8.37
C SER A 302 -22.29 -0.18 -9.60
N TYR A 303 -22.11 -1.48 -9.78
CA TYR A 303 -22.61 -2.25 -10.91
C TYR A 303 -23.28 -3.51 -10.42
N LYS A 304 -24.28 -3.97 -11.19
CA LYS A 304 -25.00 -5.20 -10.91
C LYS A 304 -24.90 -6.12 -12.13
N VAL A 305 -24.54 -7.37 -11.90
CA VAL A 305 -24.41 -8.41 -12.93
C VAL A 305 -25.07 -9.70 -12.45
N HIS A 306 -25.43 -10.58 -13.39
CA HIS A 306 -25.94 -11.91 -13.09
C HIS A 306 -24.87 -12.96 -13.37
N TRP A 307 -24.89 -14.05 -12.63
CA TRP A 307 -24.01 -15.18 -12.89
C TRP A 307 -24.35 -15.85 -14.23
N THR A 308 -23.33 -16.35 -14.92
CA THR A 308 -23.50 -17.18 -16.11
C THR A 308 -22.81 -18.52 -15.90
N SER A 309 -23.07 -19.51 -16.77
CA SER A 309 -22.36 -20.81 -16.74
C SER A 309 -20.84 -20.68 -16.87
N ASN A 310 -20.36 -19.53 -17.38
CA ASN A 310 -18.96 -19.22 -17.48
C ASN A 310 -18.41 -18.43 -16.29
N GLY A 311 -19.25 -18.10 -15.30
CA GLY A 311 -19.00 -17.09 -14.29
C GLY A 311 -18.87 -15.70 -14.93
N ILE A 312 -18.25 -14.76 -14.22
CA ILE A 312 -18.02 -13.41 -14.77
C ILE A 312 -16.89 -13.46 -15.81
N ASN A 313 -17.19 -12.99 -17.02
CA ASN A 313 -16.27 -13.07 -18.15
C ASN A 313 -16.51 -11.98 -19.20
N ARG A 314 -15.51 -11.73 -20.05
CA ARG A 314 -15.50 -10.62 -21.01
C ARG A 314 -16.55 -10.72 -22.12
N HIS A 315 -16.96 -11.93 -22.50
CA HIS A 315 -17.93 -12.14 -23.56
C HIS A 315 -19.34 -11.83 -23.07
N ASP A 316 -19.77 -12.54 -22.02
CA ASP A 316 -21.16 -12.46 -21.53
C ASP A 316 -21.44 -11.14 -20.80
N HIS A 317 -20.41 -10.46 -20.29
CA HIS A 317 -20.53 -9.22 -19.51
C HIS A 317 -19.92 -8.01 -20.23
N SER A 318 -19.90 -8.03 -21.55
CA SER A 318 -19.28 -6.97 -22.38
C SER A 318 -19.92 -5.59 -22.17
N GLU A 319 -21.24 -5.50 -22.01
CA GLU A 319 -21.94 -4.24 -21.71
C GLU A 319 -21.50 -3.65 -20.37
N TYR A 320 -21.52 -4.48 -19.31
CA TYR A 320 -21.03 -4.11 -17.98
C TYR A 320 -19.58 -3.62 -18.04
N LEU A 321 -18.68 -4.38 -18.67
CA LEU A 321 -17.26 -4.03 -18.75
C LEU A 321 -17.02 -2.77 -19.57
N THR A 322 -17.82 -2.52 -20.60
CA THR A 322 -17.76 -1.28 -21.39
C THR A 322 -18.13 -0.08 -20.53
N GLN A 323 -19.22 -0.18 -19.76
CA GLN A 323 -19.62 0.87 -18.82
C GLN A 323 -18.54 1.10 -17.76
N PHE A 324 -18.07 0.04 -17.11
CA PHE A 324 -17.01 0.09 -16.11
C PHE A 324 -15.74 0.76 -16.64
N ASN A 325 -15.28 0.40 -17.84
CA ASN A 325 -14.11 1.01 -18.47
C ASN A 325 -14.28 2.51 -18.71
N ASN A 326 -15.45 2.94 -19.18
CA ASN A 326 -15.76 4.34 -19.43
C ASN A 326 -15.77 5.13 -18.12
N ASP A 327 -16.49 4.63 -17.11
CA ASP A 327 -16.56 5.26 -15.80
C ASP A 327 -15.17 5.38 -15.16
N PHE A 328 -14.38 4.30 -15.19
CA PHE A 328 -13.01 4.29 -14.70
C PHE A 328 -12.15 5.34 -15.40
N TYR A 329 -12.15 5.35 -16.74
CA TYR A 329 -11.37 6.30 -17.52
C TYR A 329 -11.75 7.75 -17.17
N HIS A 330 -13.04 8.06 -17.15
CA HIS A 330 -13.53 9.41 -16.91
C HIS A 330 -13.30 9.87 -15.47
N ALA A 331 -13.51 9.01 -14.48
CA ALA A 331 -13.28 9.32 -13.07
C ALA A 331 -11.80 9.60 -12.78
N VAL A 332 -10.90 8.74 -13.26
CA VAL A 332 -9.45 8.92 -13.10
C VAL A 332 -8.98 10.17 -13.83
N LYS A 333 -9.42 10.36 -15.07
CA LYS A 333 -9.12 11.56 -15.86
C LYS A 333 -9.58 12.84 -15.15
N GLN A 334 -10.77 12.83 -14.53
CA GLN A 334 -11.31 13.96 -13.81
C GLN A 334 -10.48 14.30 -12.56
N GLN A 335 -10.13 13.30 -11.75
CA GLN A 335 -9.26 13.51 -10.59
C GLN A 335 -7.88 14.04 -10.99
N ILE A 336 -7.30 13.52 -12.09
CA ILE A 336 -6.05 14.04 -12.66
C ILE A 336 -6.21 15.51 -13.08
N ASP A 337 -7.26 15.83 -13.85
CA ASP A 337 -7.50 17.20 -14.31
C ASP A 337 -7.64 18.18 -13.13
N GLN A 338 -8.34 17.80 -12.07
CA GLN A 338 -8.55 18.63 -10.88
C GLN A 338 -7.27 18.78 -10.04
N CYS A 339 -6.54 17.69 -9.81
CA CYS A 339 -5.29 17.70 -9.04
C CYS A 339 -4.18 18.47 -9.75
N VAL A 340 -4.05 18.32 -11.07
CA VAL A 340 -3.01 19.02 -11.83
C VAL A 340 -3.34 20.51 -11.93
N LYS A 341 -4.60 20.90 -12.21
CA LYS A 341 -5.00 22.32 -12.23
C LYS A 341 -4.72 23.03 -10.90
N SER A 342 -5.09 22.41 -9.77
CA SER A 342 -4.83 22.99 -8.45
C SER A 342 -3.33 23.14 -8.14
N ARG A 343 -2.47 22.24 -8.65
CA ARG A 343 -1.00 22.35 -8.53
C ARG A 343 -0.36 23.35 -9.49
N VAL A 344 -0.90 23.52 -10.70
CA VAL A 344 -0.42 24.52 -11.68
C VAL A 344 -0.75 25.94 -11.21
N LEU A 345 -1.88 26.14 -10.52
CA LEU A 345 -2.23 27.43 -9.91
C LEU A 345 -1.24 27.88 -8.81
N ILE A 346 -0.46 26.95 -8.23
CA ILE A 346 0.61 27.24 -7.27
C ILE A 346 1.92 27.65 -7.99
N ASN A 347 2.01 27.50 -9.32
CA ASN A 347 3.26 27.58 -10.11
C ASN A 347 3.17 28.47 -11.35
N SER A 348 2.76 29.72 -11.18
CA SER A 348 2.72 30.69 -12.26
C SER A 348 4.11 31.23 -12.68
N ASN A 349 5.17 30.99 -11.91
CA ASN A 349 6.51 31.57 -12.17
C ASN A 349 7.61 30.49 -12.38
N PRO A 350 8.26 30.43 -13.55
CA PRO A 350 9.37 29.50 -13.83
C PRO A 350 10.56 29.61 -12.86
N LEU A 351 10.88 30.81 -12.40
CA LEU A 351 11.97 31.02 -11.43
C LEU A 351 11.65 30.40 -10.08
N GLU A 352 10.41 30.57 -9.61
CA GLU A 352 9.96 29.95 -8.35
C GLU A 352 9.98 28.42 -8.45
N HIS A 353 9.63 27.89 -9.63
CA HIS A 353 9.72 26.47 -9.91
C HIS A 353 11.16 25.95 -9.80
N GLU A 354 12.11 26.60 -10.47
CA GLU A 354 13.53 26.23 -10.46
C GLU A 354 14.14 26.33 -9.05
N VAL A 355 13.91 27.44 -8.36
CA VAL A 355 14.40 27.65 -6.98
C VAL A 355 13.86 26.58 -6.03
N MET A 356 12.58 26.23 -6.17
CA MET A 356 11.96 25.22 -5.32
C MET A 356 12.46 23.81 -5.65
N GLU A 357 12.71 23.47 -6.93
CA GLU A 357 13.35 22.19 -7.30
C GLU A 357 14.76 22.08 -6.69
N HIS A 358 15.57 23.14 -6.78
CA HIS A 358 16.88 23.18 -6.14
C HIS A 358 16.79 23.06 -4.61
N ALA A 359 15.83 23.73 -3.97
CA ALA A 359 15.61 23.64 -2.53
C ALA A 359 15.28 22.21 -2.07
N ILE A 360 14.39 21.52 -2.79
CA ILE A 360 14.03 20.11 -2.55
C ILE A 360 15.27 19.22 -2.64
N GLN A 361 16.08 19.39 -3.69
CA GLN A 361 17.33 18.62 -3.85
C GLN A 361 18.31 18.93 -2.72
N CYS A 362 18.47 20.20 -2.34
CA CYS A 362 19.36 20.61 -1.26
C CYS A 362 18.96 19.95 0.07
N LYS A 363 17.68 19.97 0.42
CA LYS A 363 17.14 19.27 1.60
C LYS A 363 17.42 17.77 1.54
N THR A 364 17.12 17.14 0.41
CA THR A 364 17.29 15.68 0.21
C THR A 364 18.74 15.23 0.35
N TYR A 365 19.69 15.97 -0.22
CA TYR A 365 21.11 15.66 -0.08
C TYR A 365 21.63 15.98 1.31
N SER A 366 21.16 17.07 1.93
CA SER A 366 21.60 17.50 3.27
C SER A 366 21.21 16.53 4.38
N THR A 367 20.04 15.89 4.30
CA THR A 367 19.61 14.91 5.32
C THR A 367 20.44 13.63 5.32
N LYS A 368 21.11 13.33 4.19
CA LYS A 368 22.00 12.17 4.02
C LYS A 368 23.49 12.57 4.07
N PHE A 369 23.79 13.83 4.36
CA PHE A 369 25.14 14.35 4.32
C PHE A 369 25.86 14.13 5.65
N HIS A 370 27.09 13.64 5.59
CA HIS A 370 27.92 13.37 6.77
C HIS A 370 29.34 13.93 6.57
N SER A 371 29.91 14.57 7.61
CA SER A 371 31.31 15.08 7.67
C SER A 371 31.62 16.28 6.74
N ARG A 372 32.91 16.54 6.42
CA ARG A 372 33.43 17.61 5.52
C ARG A 372 33.35 19.05 6.05
N SER A 373 33.50 19.23 7.36
CA SER A 373 33.45 20.56 8.01
C SER A 373 34.51 21.54 7.50
N ASP A 374 35.68 21.06 7.08
CA ASP A 374 36.74 21.86 6.48
C ASP A 374 36.31 22.53 5.17
N ILE A 375 35.70 21.78 4.25
CA ILE A 375 35.22 22.29 2.98
C ILE A 375 34.03 23.23 3.19
N LEU A 376 33.09 22.85 4.07
CA LEU A 376 31.95 23.70 4.41
C LEU A 376 32.37 25.04 5.01
N ASN A 377 33.40 25.06 5.88
CA ASN A 377 33.93 26.29 6.46
C ASN A 377 34.57 27.20 5.41
N ARG A 378 35.35 26.65 4.46
CA ARG A 378 35.93 27.44 3.36
C ARG A 378 34.85 28.05 2.45
N LEU A 379 33.78 27.28 2.19
CA LEU A 379 32.64 27.79 1.42
C LEU A 379 31.87 28.86 2.21
N LYS A 380 31.70 28.70 3.52
CA LYS A 380 31.12 29.71 4.40
C LYS A 380 31.94 31.01 4.36
N GLU A 381 33.26 30.93 4.51
CA GLU A 381 34.17 32.09 4.42
C GLU A 381 34.05 32.80 3.08
N TYR A 382 34.03 32.05 1.97
CA TYR A 382 33.82 32.58 0.63
C TYR A 382 32.49 33.33 0.52
N ILE A 383 31.38 32.73 0.98
CA ILE A 383 30.04 33.33 0.89
C ILE A 383 29.91 34.59 1.75
N LEU A 384 30.55 34.63 2.92
CA LEU A 384 30.51 35.78 3.82
C LEU A 384 31.45 36.91 3.40
N ASN A 385 32.40 36.67 2.48
CA ASN A 385 33.34 37.68 2.02
C ASN A 385 32.70 38.63 0.99
N LYS A 386 32.22 39.79 1.44
CA LYS A 386 31.59 40.82 0.59
C LYS A 386 32.49 41.42 -0.49
N ASN A 387 33.82 41.26 -0.36
CA ASN A 387 34.79 41.79 -1.32
C ASN A 387 35.24 40.76 -2.36
N GLU A 388 34.75 39.52 -2.27
CA GLU A 388 35.06 38.46 -3.23
C GLU A 388 34.03 38.45 -4.36
N HIS A 389 34.52 38.57 -5.60
CA HIS A 389 33.69 38.61 -6.81
C HIS A 389 34.03 37.48 -7.80
N ARG A 390 35.05 36.68 -7.51
CA ARG A 390 35.42 35.53 -8.35
C ARG A 390 34.49 34.37 -8.09
N ALA A 391 34.16 33.60 -9.12
CA ALA A 391 33.37 32.38 -8.97
C ALA A 391 34.13 31.33 -8.11
N CYS A 392 33.46 30.78 -7.10
CA CYS A 392 33.96 29.62 -6.36
C CYS A 392 33.78 28.34 -7.18
N ILE A 393 34.83 27.52 -7.26
CA ILE A 393 34.83 26.24 -7.97
C ILE A 393 35.05 25.12 -6.95
N VAL A 394 34.08 24.21 -6.83
CA VAL A 394 34.21 22.95 -6.10
C VAL A 394 34.57 21.85 -7.10
N TYR A 395 35.79 21.33 -7.02
CA TYR A 395 36.32 20.32 -7.95
C TYR A 395 36.78 19.05 -7.23
N GLY A 396 36.93 17.96 -7.99
CA GLY A 396 37.30 16.63 -7.51
C GLY A 396 36.74 15.53 -8.41
N ASP A 397 37.11 14.28 -8.15
CA ASP A 397 36.75 13.13 -8.99
C ASP A 397 35.24 12.89 -9.09
N SER A 398 34.81 12.17 -10.13
CA SER A 398 33.41 11.76 -10.25
C SER A 398 32.98 10.95 -9.02
N GLY A 399 31.78 11.21 -8.50
CA GLY A 399 31.27 10.53 -7.30
C GLY A 399 31.83 11.01 -5.96
N CYS A 400 32.78 11.95 -5.90
CA CYS A 400 33.37 12.40 -4.62
C CYS A 400 32.46 13.28 -3.75
N GLY A 401 31.22 13.54 -4.18
CA GLY A 401 30.21 14.27 -3.39
C GLY A 401 30.13 15.79 -3.62
N LYS A 402 30.70 16.31 -4.71
CA LYS A 402 30.66 17.77 -5.06
C LYS A 402 29.24 18.36 -4.96
N THR A 403 28.26 17.72 -5.59
CA THR A 403 26.86 18.15 -5.59
C THR A 403 26.27 18.15 -4.18
N SER A 404 26.59 17.15 -3.36
CA SER A 404 26.11 17.05 -1.98
C SER A 404 26.71 18.13 -1.08
N VAL A 405 27.99 18.49 -1.28
CA VAL A 405 28.66 19.60 -0.57
C VAL A 405 28.01 20.94 -0.91
N LEU A 406 27.77 21.21 -2.20
CA LEU A 406 27.09 22.43 -2.65
C LEU A 406 25.65 22.51 -2.11
N ALA A 407 24.91 21.40 -2.18
CA ALA A 407 23.58 21.28 -1.61
C ALA A 407 23.54 21.58 -0.10
N LYS A 408 24.49 21.01 0.66
CA LYS A 408 24.61 21.24 2.10
C LYS A 408 24.95 22.68 2.44
N THR A 409 25.89 23.26 1.69
CA THR A 409 26.29 24.67 1.85
C THR A 409 25.13 25.61 1.57
N SER A 410 24.38 25.37 0.48
CA SER A 410 23.18 26.14 0.13
C SER A 410 22.10 26.05 1.23
N PHE A 411 21.88 24.84 1.77
CA PHE A 411 20.93 24.61 2.84
C PHE A 411 21.32 25.34 4.15
N GLU A 412 22.60 25.43 4.47
CA GLU A 412 23.12 26.08 5.69
C GLU A 412 23.40 27.58 5.51
N VAL A 413 23.39 28.09 4.27
CA VAL A 413 23.82 29.47 3.96
C VAL A 413 23.07 30.52 4.77
N ARG A 414 21.80 30.24 5.08
CA ARG A 414 20.96 31.14 5.87
C ARG A 414 21.40 31.21 7.33
N ILE A 415 21.91 30.10 7.89
CA ILE A 415 22.55 30.08 9.21
C ILE A 415 23.77 31.00 9.20
N TYR A 416 24.48 31.08 8.07
CA TYR A 416 25.69 31.90 7.96
C TYR A 416 25.38 33.40 7.86
N ILE A 417 24.31 33.78 7.18
CA ILE A 417 23.99 35.18 6.83
C ILE A 417 23.11 35.89 7.88
N TYR A 418 22.33 35.14 8.67
CA TYR A 418 21.39 35.68 9.68
C TYR A 418 21.86 35.51 11.14
N ILE A 419 23.12 35.15 11.35
CA ILE A 419 23.86 35.38 12.60
C ILE A 419 24.66 36.67 12.40
#